data_AF-A0A395SAY2-F1
#
_entry.id   AF-A0A395SAY2-F1
#
_cell.length_a   1.000
_cell.length_b   1.000
_cell.length_c   1.000
_cell.angle_alpha   90.00
_cell.angle_beta   90.00
_cell.angle_gamma   90.00
#
_symmetry.space_group_name_H-M   'P 1'
#
loop_
_entity.id
_entity.type
_entity.pdbx_description
1 polymer ?
#
loop_
_entity_poly.entity_id
_entity_poly.type
_entity_poly.pdbx_seq_one_letter_code
_entity_poly.pdbx_strand_id
1 'polypeptide(L)'
;METSHENASARMKAAINKAKRLQPHWEDFTKDDGPWPQSWNNLKMHLTSRIHRPAQIMCPFCKRSLQSATGLSHHLERGSCPKAAGLHRETIYKFIRSKDPNGAITNNLIGWHGSTVHYEASDLAFNHRCGAWECYLCHRLFGSLAGLNQHLNSPVHQKSSIIVQR
;
A
#
# COMPACT_ATOMS: atom_id res chain seq x y z
N MET A 1 -35.96 8.68 -6.86
CA MET A 1 -34.65 8.01 -7.03
C MET A 1 -33.75 8.69 -8.08
N GLU A 2 -34.20 9.75 -8.77
CA GLU A 2 -33.45 10.39 -9.86
C GLU A 2 -32.44 11.48 -9.41
N THR A 3 -32.57 12.00 -8.19
CA THR A 3 -31.77 13.14 -7.69
C THR A 3 -30.31 12.81 -7.40
N SER A 4 -29.93 11.53 -7.24
CA SER A 4 -28.54 11.13 -6.94
C SER A 4 -27.67 11.04 -8.21
N HIS A 5 -28.24 10.65 -9.35
CA HIS A 5 -27.52 10.52 -10.62
C HIS A 5 -27.29 11.88 -11.30
N GLU A 6 -28.27 12.80 -11.26
CA GLU A 6 -28.11 14.16 -11.77
C GLU A 6 -27.03 14.94 -11.00
N ASN A 7 -27.00 14.78 -9.68
CA ASN A 7 -25.98 15.40 -8.83
C ASN A 7 -24.56 14.87 -9.12
N ALA A 8 -24.40 13.60 -9.46
CA ALA A 8 -23.11 13.04 -9.85
C ALA A 8 -22.64 13.60 -11.22
N SER A 9 -23.55 13.72 -12.18
CA SER A 9 -23.28 14.30 -13.50
C SER A 9 -22.93 15.79 -13.42
N ALA A 10 -23.63 16.56 -12.59
CA ALA A 10 -23.35 17.97 -12.36
C ALA A 10 -21.97 18.19 -11.69
N ARG A 11 -21.62 17.35 -10.71
CA ARG A 11 -20.29 17.39 -10.05
C ARG A 11 -19.17 17.04 -11.03
N MET A 12 -19.39 16.06 -11.92
CA MET A 12 -18.45 15.71 -12.98
C MET A 12 -18.21 16.90 -13.93
N LYS A 13 -19.29 17.54 -14.42
CA LYS A 13 -19.22 18.72 -15.29
C LYS A 13 -18.51 19.91 -14.64
N ALA A 14 -18.83 20.20 -13.38
CA ALA A 14 -18.19 21.28 -12.63
C ALA A 14 -16.69 21.04 -12.44
N ALA A 15 -16.31 19.78 -12.21
CA ALA A 15 -14.93 19.43 -11.98
C ALA A 15 -14.09 19.39 -13.27
N ILE A 16 -14.69 18.99 -14.40
CA ILE A 16 -14.13 19.16 -15.74
C ILE A 16 -13.89 20.65 -16.03
N ASN A 17 -14.88 21.51 -15.78
CA ASN A 17 -14.72 22.95 -15.99
C ASN A 17 -13.67 23.58 -15.07
N LYS A 18 -13.51 23.07 -13.85
CA LYS A 18 -12.43 23.49 -12.95
C LYS A 18 -11.07 23.05 -13.46
N ALA A 19 -10.94 21.82 -13.97
CA ALA A 19 -9.70 21.33 -14.57
C ALA A 19 -9.31 22.12 -15.83
N LYS A 20 -10.29 22.45 -16.70
CA LYS A 20 -10.11 23.31 -17.88
C LYS A 20 -9.53 24.70 -17.56
N ARG A 21 -9.86 25.26 -16.38
CA ARG A 21 -9.36 26.59 -15.96
C ARG A 21 -7.94 26.55 -15.42
N LEU A 22 -7.47 25.39 -14.94
CA LEU A 22 -6.16 25.26 -14.30
C LEU A 22 -5.05 24.86 -15.27
N GLN A 23 -5.38 24.35 -16.46
CA GLN A 23 -4.41 23.99 -17.49
C GLN A 23 -4.90 24.44 -18.88
N PRO A 24 -4.28 25.46 -19.52
CA PRO A 24 -4.73 26.02 -20.80
C PRO A 24 -4.65 25.07 -22.00
N HIS A 25 -3.93 23.95 -21.88
CA HIS A 25 -3.66 23.02 -22.97
C HIS A 25 -4.52 21.75 -22.84
N TRP A 26 -5.84 21.91 -23.03
CA TRP A 26 -6.86 20.90 -22.75
C TRP A 26 -7.16 19.94 -23.91
N GLU A 27 -6.68 20.24 -25.12
CA GLU A 27 -7.01 19.49 -26.36
C GLU A 27 -6.13 18.25 -26.57
N ASP A 28 -4.95 18.18 -25.94
CA ASP A 28 -4.00 17.06 -26.13
C ASP A 28 -4.22 15.85 -25.22
N PHE A 29 -5.17 15.95 -24.27
CA PHE A 29 -5.51 14.86 -23.32
C PHE A 29 -5.97 13.56 -24.02
N THR A 30 -6.44 13.61 -25.26
CA THR A 30 -6.96 12.41 -25.95
C THR A 30 -5.92 11.65 -26.75
N LYS A 31 -4.73 12.24 -26.98
CA LYS A 31 -3.66 11.57 -27.74
C LYS A 31 -2.82 10.63 -26.89
N ASP A 32 -2.57 11.00 -25.63
CA ASP A 32 -1.64 10.27 -24.76
C ASP A 32 -2.33 9.46 -23.63
N ASP A 33 -3.56 9.81 -23.23
CA ASP A 33 -4.15 9.35 -21.94
C ASP A 33 -5.25 8.28 -22.01
N GLY A 34 -5.61 7.79 -23.21
CA GLY A 34 -6.61 6.72 -23.38
C GLY A 34 -8.06 7.14 -23.04
N PRO A 35 -9.00 6.18 -22.90
CA PRO A 35 -10.42 6.48 -22.75
C PRO A 35 -10.76 7.18 -21.42
N TRP A 36 -11.76 8.06 -21.46
CA TRP A 36 -12.15 8.95 -20.36
C TRP A 36 -12.44 8.21 -19.03
N PRO A 37 -11.95 8.74 -17.89
CA PRO A 37 -12.24 8.17 -16.58
C PRO A 37 -13.73 8.28 -16.24
N GLN A 38 -14.37 7.13 -16.02
CA GLN A 38 -15.82 7.02 -15.74
C GLN A 38 -16.27 7.63 -14.39
N SER A 39 -15.32 8.02 -13.52
CA SER A 39 -15.61 8.59 -12.21
C SER A 39 -14.63 9.69 -11.80
N TRP A 40 -15.05 10.58 -10.91
CA TRP A 40 -14.20 11.63 -10.32
C TRP A 40 -12.97 11.06 -9.60
N ASN A 41 -13.11 9.91 -8.93
CA ASN A 41 -11.98 9.24 -8.30
C ASN A 41 -10.94 8.80 -9.34
N ASN A 42 -11.38 8.28 -10.48
CA ASN A 42 -10.48 7.87 -11.56
C ASN A 42 -9.73 9.07 -12.14
N LEU A 43 -10.43 10.20 -12.35
CA LEU A 43 -9.80 11.44 -12.80
C LEU A 43 -8.80 11.98 -11.76
N LYS A 44 -9.18 11.98 -10.48
CA LYS A 44 -8.30 12.40 -9.39
C LYS A 44 -7.04 11.53 -9.31
N MET A 45 -7.19 10.20 -9.43
CA MET A 45 -6.06 9.26 -9.46
C MET A 45 -5.18 9.46 -10.70
N HIS A 46 -5.78 9.69 -11.88
CA HIS A 46 -5.07 9.94 -13.13
C HIS A 46 -4.25 11.24 -13.08
N LEU A 47 -4.81 12.34 -12.58
CA LEU A 47 -4.09 13.60 -12.41
C LEU A 47 -2.93 13.50 -11.40
N THR A 48 -3.00 12.54 -10.49
CA THR A 48 -1.88 12.22 -9.56
C THR A 48 -0.94 11.14 -10.09
N SER A 49 -1.16 10.64 -11.29
CA SER A 49 -0.36 9.58 -11.90
C SER A 49 0.96 10.12 -12.49
N ARG A 50 1.80 9.19 -12.93
CA ARG A 50 3.13 9.46 -13.49
C ARG A 50 3.11 10.31 -14.76
N ILE A 51 1.96 10.35 -15.43
CA ILE A 51 1.74 11.12 -16.67
C ILE A 51 1.81 12.62 -16.35
N HIS A 52 1.10 13.05 -15.31
CA HIS A 52 1.00 14.47 -14.93
C HIS A 52 1.97 14.88 -13.83
N ARG A 53 2.44 13.93 -13.02
CA ARG A 53 3.37 14.18 -11.91
C ARG A 53 4.69 13.42 -12.10
N PRO A 54 5.73 14.06 -12.67
CA PRO A 54 7.03 13.42 -12.80
C PRO A 54 7.59 13.06 -11.41
N ALA A 55 8.29 11.93 -11.35
CA ALA A 55 8.83 11.36 -10.12
C ALA A 55 9.77 12.37 -9.43
N GLN A 56 9.41 12.79 -8.22
CA GLN A 56 9.99 13.96 -7.59
C GLN A 56 11.09 13.61 -6.57
N ILE A 57 11.18 12.35 -6.14
CA ILE A 57 12.08 11.93 -5.05
C ILE A 57 12.93 10.73 -5.49
N MET A 58 14.24 10.92 -5.45
CA MET A 58 15.22 9.89 -5.80
C MET A 58 15.61 9.06 -4.57
N CYS A 59 15.64 7.74 -4.72
CA CYS A 59 16.21 6.87 -3.69
C CYS A 59 17.71 7.13 -3.55
N PRO A 60 18.23 7.44 -2.34
CA PRO A 60 19.64 7.78 -2.17
C PRO A 60 20.58 6.61 -2.46
N PHE A 61 20.10 5.37 -2.29
CA PHE A 61 20.88 4.14 -2.48
C PHE A 61 20.89 3.67 -3.93
N CYS A 62 19.72 3.38 -4.50
CA CYS A 62 19.61 2.80 -5.83
C CYS A 62 19.37 3.81 -6.96
N LYS A 63 19.21 5.11 -6.63
CA LYS A 63 18.95 6.20 -7.57
C LYS A 63 17.65 6.04 -8.39
N ARG A 64 16.80 5.06 -8.06
CA ARG A 64 15.46 4.92 -8.63
C ARG A 64 14.61 6.12 -8.24
N SER A 65 13.92 6.72 -9.22
CA SER A 65 12.99 7.81 -8.96
C SER A 65 11.64 7.30 -8.51
N LEU A 66 11.08 7.92 -7.47
CA LEU A 66 9.81 7.58 -6.84
C LEU A 66 8.86 8.79 -6.85
N GLN A 67 7.58 8.47 -6.83
CA GLN A 67 6.49 9.44 -7.01
C GLN A 67 6.21 10.28 -5.76
N SER A 68 6.61 9.81 -4.58
CA SER A 68 6.36 10.48 -3.31
C SER A 68 7.30 9.97 -2.22
N ALA A 69 7.34 10.70 -1.10
CA ALA A 69 8.09 10.30 0.08
C ALA A 69 7.56 8.97 0.63
N THR A 70 6.24 8.77 0.63
CA THR A 70 5.61 7.50 0.98
C THR A 70 6.06 6.36 0.07
N GLY A 71 6.19 6.61 -1.23
CA GLY A 71 6.73 5.63 -2.18
C GLY A 71 8.17 5.25 -1.85
N LEU A 72 9.01 6.23 -1.49
CA LEU A 72 10.38 5.98 -1.03
C LEU A 72 10.40 5.19 0.28
N SER A 73 9.61 5.59 1.28
CA SER A 73 9.50 4.85 2.54
C SER A 73 9.09 3.40 2.30
N HIS A 74 8.06 3.17 1.49
CA HIS A 74 7.59 1.83 1.16
C HIS A 74 8.63 1.01 0.38
N HIS A 75 9.37 1.63 -0.54
CA HIS A 75 10.48 1.00 -1.26
C HIS A 75 11.57 0.48 -0.32
N LEU A 76 11.90 1.25 0.73
CA LEU A 76 12.86 0.86 1.76
C LEU A 76 12.25 -0.14 2.73
N GLU A 77 11.08 0.13 3.32
CA GLU A 77 10.44 -0.75 4.31
C GLU A 77 10.20 -2.18 3.79
N ARG A 78 9.92 -2.36 2.49
CA ARG A 78 9.77 -3.68 1.87
C ARG A 78 11.09 -4.37 1.50
N GLY A 79 12.24 -3.74 1.70
CA GLY A 79 13.53 -4.26 1.20
C GLY A 79 13.60 -4.36 -0.32
N SER A 80 12.75 -3.62 -1.06
CA SER A 80 12.69 -3.66 -2.52
C SER A 80 13.87 -2.92 -3.19
N CYS A 81 14.79 -2.37 -2.39
CA CYS A 81 15.98 -1.69 -2.86
C CYS A 81 17.12 -2.68 -3.12
N PRO A 82 17.57 -2.86 -4.37
CA PRO A 82 18.64 -3.82 -4.66
C PRO A 82 19.98 -3.42 -4.03
N LYS A 83 20.21 -2.11 -3.83
CA LYS A 83 21.43 -1.58 -3.19
C LYS A 83 21.30 -1.37 -1.68
N ALA A 84 20.14 -1.69 -1.11
CA ALA A 84 19.88 -1.58 0.33
C ALA A 84 18.91 -2.70 0.78
N ALA A 85 19.15 -3.94 0.34
CA ALA A 85 18.26 -5.07 0.63
C ALA A 85 18.14 -5.36 2.15
N GLY A 86 19.20 -5.06 2.90
CA GLY A 86 19.21 -5.17 4.36
C GLY A 86 18.41 -4.06 5.08
N LEU A 87 18.06 -2.97 4.39
CA LEU A 87 17.26 -1.89 4.96
C LEU A 87 15.79 -2.20 4.68
N HIS A 88 15.13 -2.84 5.64
CA HIS A 88 13.71 -3.17 5.60
C HIS A 88 13.07 -2.78 6.94
N ARG A 89 11.75 -2.92 7.05
CA ARG A 89 10.95 -2.45 8.19
C ARG A 89 11.56 -2.87 9.54
N GLU A 90 11.97 -4.12 9.68
CA GLU A 90 12.62 -4.68 10.87
C GLU A 90 13.91 -3.95 11.26
N THR A 91 14.85 -3.82 10.31
CA THR A 91 16.15 -3.19 10.55
C THR A 91 16.01 -1.71 10.82
N ILE A 92 15.09 -1.03 10.13
CA ILE A 92 14.78 0.38 10.40
C ILE A 92 14.26 0.54 11.83
N TYR A 93 13.32 -0.30 12.27
CA TYR A 93 12.80 -0.23 13.65
C TYR A 93 13.82 -0.60 14.70
N LYS A 94 14.63 -1.65 14.49
CA LYS A 94 15.72 -2.05 15.39
C LYS A 94 16.73 -0.91 15.55
N PHE A 95 17.10 -0.27 14.44
CA PHE A 95 17.99 0.88 14.45
C PHE A 95 17.39 2.06 15.23
N ILE A 96 16.13 2.41 14.95
CA ILE A 96 15.43 3.49 15.66
C ILE A 96 15.39 3.22 17.17
N ARG A 97 14.99 2.02 17.60
CA ARG A 97 14.98 1.64 19.03
C ARG A 97 16.36 1.70 19.68
N SER A 98 17.41 1.33 18.95
CA SER A 98 18.79 1.45 19.47
C SER A 98 19.22 2.91 19.71
N LYS A 99 18.59 3.86 19.01
CA LYS A 99 18.91 5.30 19.09
C LYS A 99 17.93 6.08 19.95
N ASP A 100 16.73 5.57 20.12
CA ASP A 100 15.68 6.12 20.97
C ASP A 100 15.12 5.04 21.92
N PRO A 101 15.93 4.57 22.88
CA PRO A 101 15.54 3.47 23.77
C PRO A 101 14.38 3.84 24.71
N ASN A 102 14.22 5.13 25.01
CA ASN A 102 13.17 5.62 25.91
C ASN A 102 11.90 6.09 25.16
N GLY A 103 11.89 6.05 23.83
CA GLY A 103 10.74 6.49 23.02
C GLY A 103 10.47 8.00 23.13
N ALA A 104 11.52 8.81 23.26
CA ALA A 104 11.41 10.27 23.35
C ALA A 104 11.03 10.91 22.00
N ILE A 105 11.41 10.27 20.89
CA ILE A 105 11.13 10.73 19.52
C ILE A 105 10.08 9.83 18.86
N THR A 106 10.09 8.54 19.19
CA THR A 106 9.25 7.53 18.57
C THR A 106 8.24 6.95 19.56
N ASN A 107 6.98 6.83 19.12
CA ASN A 107 5.96 6.17 19.92
C ASN A 107 6.44 4.76 20.25
N ASN A 108 6.44 4.42 21.54
CA ASN A 108 6.68 3.07 22.00
C ASN A 108 5.50 2.20 21.51
N LEU A 109 5.66 1.60 20.32
CA LEU A 109 4.67 0.71 19.72
C LEU A 109 4.51 -0.51 20.64
N ILE A 110 3.52 -0.42 21.53
CA ILE A 110 3.10 -1.51 22.41
C ILE A 110 2.66 -2.66 21.50
N GLY A 111 3.38 -3.79 21.55
CA GLY A 111 3.07 -4.99 20.76
C GLY A 111 4.04 -5.33 19.63
N TRP A 112 4.99 -4.45 19.28
CA TRP A 112 6.02 -4.81 18.30
C TRP A 112 7.21 -5.52 18.96
N HIS A 113 7.13 -6.86 18.98
CA HIS A 113 8.20 -7.77 19.39
C HIS A 113 8.98 -8.20 18.15
N GLY A 114 10.15 -7.59 17.92
CA GLY A 114 11.17 -7.76 16.83
C GLY A 114 11.47 -9.15 16.26
N SER A 115 10.72 -10.15 16.68
CA SER A 115 10.69 -11.52 16.23
C SER A 115 9.85 -11.58 14.97
N THR A 116 10.43 -12.10 13.90
CA THR A 116 9.67 -12.77 12.84
C THR A 116 8.76 -13.78 13.56
N VAL A 117 7.50 -13.43 13.78
CA VAL A 117 6.53 -14.35 14.37
C VAL A 117 6.32 -15.41 13.30
N HIS A 118 7.07 -16.51 13.41
CA HIS A 118 6.85 -17.68 12.61
C HIS A 118 5.54 -18.28 13.08
N TYR A 119 4.51 -18.14 12.25
CA TYR A 119 3.25 -18.79 12.49
C TYR A 119 3.40 -20.24 12.06
N GLU A 120 3.23 -21.15 13.00
CA GLU A 120 3.20 -22.58 12.74
C GLU A 120 1.76 -23.08 13.01
N ALA A 121 1.08 -23.44 11.94
CA ALA A 121 -0.15 -24.22 11.98
C ALA A 121 0.19 -25.61 12.50
N SER A 122 -0.65 -26.09 13.42
CA SER A 122 -0.65 -27.46 13.92
C SER A 122 -1.77 -28.26 13.26
N ASP A 123 -1.84 -29.56 13.56
CA ASP A 123 -2.86 -30.46 13.01
C ASP A 123 -4.31 -30.03 13.33
N LEU A 124 -4.46 -29.19 14.34
CA LEU A 124 -5.73 -28.60 14.75
C LEU A 124 -6.34 -27.69 13.67
N ALA A 125 -5.53 -27.16 12.76
CA ALA A 125 -5.98 -26.33 11.63
C ALA A 125 -6.71 -27.12 10.53
N PHE A 126 -6.80 -28.45 10.65
CA PHE A 126 -7.48 -29.30 9.69
C PHE A 126 -9.01 -29.24 9.88
N ASN A 127 -9.69 -28.70 8.88
CA ASN A 127 -11.14 -28.69 8.84
C ASN A 127 -11.64 -30.03 8.25
N HIS A 128 -12.04 -30.94 9.14
CA HIS A 128 -12.58 -32.26 8.77
C HIS A 128 -13.83 -32.20 7.88
N ARG A 129 -14.60 -31.10 7.91
CA ARG A 129 -15.80 -30.93 7.08
C ARG A 129 -15.46 -30.72 5.61
N CYS A 130 -14.34 -30.05 5.35
CA CYS A 130 -13.88 -29.70 4.01
C CYS A 130 -12.68 -30.53 3.55
N GLY A 131 -12.13 -31.38 4.42
CA GLY A 131 -10.95 -32.21 4.12
C GLY A 131 -9.69 -31.41 3.84
N ALA A 132 -9.56 -30.21 4.43
CA ALA A 132 -8.50 -29.26 4.08
C ALA A 132 -8.04 -28.44 5.30
N TRP A 133 -6.84 -27.87 5.19
CA TRP A 133 -6.25 -26.97 6.19
C TRP A 133 -6.81 -25.57 6.05
N GLU A 134 -7.34 -24.98 7.11
CA GLU A 134 -8.00 -23.68 7.07
C GLU A 134 -7.19 -22.60 7.80
N CYS A 135 -7.01 -21.45 7.14
CA CYS A 135 -6.47 -20.27 7.80
C CYS A 135 -7.55 -19.57 8.64
N TYR A 136 -7.44 -19.56 9.96
CA TYR A 136 -8.40 -18.90 10.84
C TYR A 136 -8.48 -17.36 10.72
N LEU A 137 -7.52 -16.73 10.03
CA LEU A 137 -7.51 -15.28 9.83
C LEU A 137 -8.33 -14.84 8.61
N CYS A 138 -8.42 -15.67 7.57
CA CYS A 138 -9.13 -15.34 6.33
C CYS A 138 -9.98 -16.47 5.73
N HIS A 139 -10.08 -17.59 6.44
CA HIS A 139 -10.84 -18.79 6.06
C HIS A 139 -10.44 -19.43 4.72
N ARG A 140 -9.22 -19.15 4.23
CA ARG A 140 -8.69 -19.78 3.02
C ARG A 140 -8.30 -21.23 3.30
N LEU A 141 -8.67 -22.12 2.40
CA LEU A 141 -8.39 -23.55 2.47
C LEU A 141 -7.11 -23.91 1.70
N PHE A 142 -6.36 -24.86 2.24
CA PHE A 142 -5.10 -25.37 1.69
C PHE A 142 -5.10 -26.90 1.72
N GLY A 143 -4.54 -27.52 0.67
CA GLY A 143 -4.44 -28.98 0.58
C GLY A 143 -3.32 -29.58 1.44
N SER A 144 -2.47 -28.76 2.06
CA SER A 144 -1.36 -29.23 2.91
C SER A 144 -1.04 -28.27 4.04
N LEU A 145 -0.54 -28.81 5.16
CA LEU A 145 -0.08 -28.05 6.31
C LEU A 145 1.05 -27.08 5.93
N ALA A 146 1.96 -27.53 5.06
CA ALA A 146 3.04 -26.69 4.52
C ALA A 146 2.50 -25.48 3.74
N GLY A 147 1.43 -25.66 2.94
CA GLY A 147 0.78 -24.57 2.22
C GLY A 147 0.13 -23.55 3.15
N LEU A 148 -0.52 -24.02 4.21
CA LEU A 148 -1.09 -23.14 5.25
C LEU A 148 0.02 -22.38 6.00
N ASN A 149 1.11 -23.06 6.38
CA ASN A 149 2.28 -22.43 7.02
C ASN A 149 2.91 -21.36 6.13
N GLN A 150 3.11 -21.64 4.84
CA GLN A 150 3.60 -20.64 3.90
C GLN A 150 2.67 -19.43 3.81
N HIS A 151 1.36 -19.67 3.83
CA HIS A 151 0.37 -18.61 3.79
C HIS A 151 0.38 -17.76 5.07
N LEU A 152 0.44 -18.35 6.26
CA LEU A 152 0.48 -17.63 7.54
C LEU A 152 1.74 -16.76 7.68
N ASN A 153 2.87 -17.24 7.15
CA ASN A 153 4.13 -16.49 7.12
C ASN A 153 4.25 -15.52 5.93
N SER A 154 3.24 -15.48 5.05
CA SER A 154 3.20 -14.53 3.94
C SER A 154 2.74 -13.14 4.42
N PRO A 155 3.05 -12.06 3.69
CA PRO A 155 2.62 -10.72 4.04
C PRO A 155 1.10 -10.49 3.89
N VAL A 156 0.32 -11.52 3.55
CA VAL A 156 -1.14 -11.42 3.38
C VAL A 156 -1.84 -10.94 4.66
N HIS A 157 -1.31 -11.30 5.84
CA HIS A 157 -1.84 -10.86 7.14
C HIS A 157 -1.00 -9.79 7.82
N GLN A 158 0.11 -9.36 7.21
CA GLN A 158 0.91 -8.24 7.71
C GLN A 158 0.20 -6.94 7.37
N LYS A 159 -0.85 -6.62 8.15
CA LYS A 159 -1.55 -5.36 8.04
C LYS A 159 -0.53 -4.24 8.24
N SER A 160 -0.31 -3.43 7.21
CA SER A 160 0.55 -2.25 7.29
C SER A 160 0.04 -1.35 8.39
N SER A 161 0.66 -1.41 9.57
CA SER A 161 0.50 -0.41 10.61
C SER A 161 1.25 0.84 10.16
N ILE A 162 0.67 1.56 9.20
CA ILE A 162 0.80 3.01 9.14
C ILE A 162 -0.27 3.51 10.10
N ILE A 163 0.10 3.68 11.37
CA ILE A 163 -0.72 4.47 12.28
C ILE A 163 -0.36 5.92 11.96
N VAL A 164 -1.16 6.53 11.08
CA VAL A 164 -1.46 7.95 11.21
C VAL A 164 -2.52 8.05 12.30
N GLN A 165 -2.18 8.70 13.40
CA GLN A 165 -3.04 9.49 14.29
C GLN A 165 -2.16 9.87 15.50
N ARG A 166 -1.96 11.14 15.86
CA ARG A 166 -2.84 12.30 15.73
C ARG A 166 -2.21 13.45 14.95
#